data_AF-A0A939UFK3-F1
#
_entry.id   AF-A0A939UFK3-F1
#
_cell.length_a   1.000
_cell.length_b   1.000
_cell.length_c   1.000
_cell.angle_alpha   90.00
_cell.angle_beta   90.00
_cell.angle_gamma   90.00
#
_symmetry.space_group_name_H-M   'P 1'
#
loop_
_entity.id
_entity.type
_entity.pdbx_description
1 polymer ?
#
loop_
_entity_poly.entity_id
_entity_poly.type
_entity_poly.pdbx_seq_one_letter_code
_entity_poly.pdbx_strand_id
1 'polypeptide(L)'
;IRTEGEPLFLEGGTLTKEDLRWILVADRSKVERKYSYAPLGDLIRKALAAKESKEALVAFERDASSWGLKSLESKRYESEGILPFVLYYLYKSAEIDNVRVLLAGKRAGADRDNIKARFKVGYGF
;
A
#
# COMPACT_ATOMS: atom_id res chain seq x y z
N ILE A 1 2.62 9.91 -25.63
CA ILE A 1 2.52 8.93 -24.51
C ILE A 1 3.87 8.70 -23.82
N ARG A 2 5.02 8.93 -24.48
CA ARG A 2 6.35 8.82 -23.87
C ARG A 2 6.75 10.13 -23.16
N THR A 3 6.67 10.18 -21.82
CA THR A 3 7.58 10.90 -20.86
C THR A 3 6.96 11.14 -19.48
N GLU A 4 5.64 11.09 -19.29
CA GLU A 4 4.99 11.54 -18.04
C GLU A 4 5.35 10.72 -16.78
N GLY A 5 5.75 9.46 -16.93
CA GLY A 5 6.05 8.58 -15.79
C GLY A 5 7.46 8.71 -15.20
N GLU A 6 8.43 9.22 -15.97
CA GLU A 6 9.82 9.33 -15.52
C GLU A 6 10.04 10.24 -14.31
N PRO A 7 9.41 11.43 -14.20
CA PRO A 7 9.55 12.25 -12.99
C PRO A 7 8.86 11.64 -11.76
N LEU A 8 8.01 10.63 -11.93
CA LEU A 8 7.34 9.91 -10.84
C LEU A 8 8.13 8.69 -10.36
N PHE A 9 9.24 8.36 -11.03
CA PHE A 9 10.06 7.21 -10.66
C PHE A 9 10.90 7.51 -9.42
N LEU A 10 10.82 6.62 -8.43
CA LEU A 10 11.65 6.65 -7.22
C LEU A 10 12.66 5.50 -7.26
N GLU A 11 13.92 5.81 -6.99
CA GLU A 11 15.02 4.83 -6.89
C GLU A 11 14.96 4.04 -5.57
N GLY A 12 15.59 2.86 -5.54
CA GLY A 12 15.68 2.01 -4.35
C GLY A 12 14.54 1.00 -4.17
N GLY A 13 13.56 0.98 -5.08
CA GLY A 13 12.50 -0.02 -5.12
C GLY A 13 12.82 -1.25 -5.99
N THR A 14 11.87 -2.17 -6.08
CA THR A 14 11.97 -3.37 -6.94
C THR A 14 11.43 -3.18 -8.35
N LEU A 15 10.75 -2.06 -8.62
CA LEU A 15 10.25 -1.72 -9.95
C LEU A 15 11.32 -0.94 -10.71
N THR A 16 11.62 -1.36 -11.93
CA THR A 16 12.54 -0.64 -12.81
C THR A 16 11.82 0.49 -13.57
N LYS A 17 12.59 1.40 -14.21
CA LYS A 17 12.02 2.43 -15.09
C LYS A 17 11.29 1.79 -16.26
N GLU A 18 11.82 0.69 -16.77
CA GLU A 18 11.25 -0.11 -17.84
C GLU A 18 9.92 -0.74 -17.42
N ASP A 19 9.84 -1.26 -16.19
CA ASP A 19 8.59 -1.76 -15.61
C ASP A 19 7.53 -0.66 -15.52
N LEU A 20 7.90 0.52 -15.02
CA LEU A 20 6.98 1.65 -14.90
C LEU A 20 6.44 2.09 -16.27
N ARG A 21 7.33 2.27 -17.26
CA ARG A 21 6.95 2.62 -18.64
C ARG A 21 6.03 1.56 -19.23
N TRP A 22 6.30 0.28 -18.97
CA TRP A 22 5.49 -0.82 -19.49
C TRP A 22 4.10 -0.87 -18.83
N ILE A 23 4.00 -0.71 -17.51
CA ILE A 23 2.72 -0.69 -16.77
C ILE A 23 1.81 0.44 -17.27
N LEU A 24 2.38 1.60 -17.61
CA LEU A 24 1.61 2.76 -18.08
C LEU A 24 0.94 2.55 -19.45
N VAL A 25 1.52 1.69 -20.30
CA VAL A 25 1.07 1.48 -21.68
C VAL A 25 0.38 0.14 -21.88
N ALA A 26 0.71 -0.87 -21.07
CA ALA A 26 0.21 -2.23 -21.23
C ALA A 26 -1.25 -2.39 -20.76
N ASP A 27 -1.95 -3.34 -21.39
CA ASP A 27 -3.30 -3.75 -20.97
C ASP A 27 -3.29 -4.41 -19.59
N ARG A 28 -4.38 -4.20 -18.83
CA ARG A 28 -4.56 -4.74 -17.47
C ARG A 28 -4.16 -6.22 -17.36
N SER A 29 -4.72 -7.06 -18.22
CA SER A 29 -4.51 -8.51 -18.12
C SER A 29 -3.08 -8.93 -18.44
N LYS A 30 -2.31 -8.11 -19.16
CA LYS A 30 -0.87 -8.34 -19.35
C LYS A 30 -0.12 -7.97 -18.08
N VAL A 31 -0.45 -6.81 -17.50
CA VAL A 31 0.16 -6.33 -16.25
C VAL A 31 -0.08 -7.29 -15.10
N GLU A 32 -1.33 -7.71 -14.87
CA GLU A 32 -1.65 -8.69 -13.83
C GLU A 32 -0.87 -9.99 -14.02
N ARG A 33 -0.84 -10.54 -15.24
CA ARG A 33 -0.10 -11.78 -15.53
C ARG A 33 1.40 -11.67 -15.26
N LYS A 34 2.03 -10.55 -15.63
CA LYS A 34 3.47 -10.35 -15.40
C LYS A 34 3.80 -10.32 -13.91
N TYR A 35 2.95 -9.69 -13.10
CA TYR A 35 3.20 -9.49 -11.67
C TYR A 35 2.46 -10.46 -10.76
N SER A 36 1.76 -11.48 -11.28
CA SER A 36 0.96 -12.42 -10.49
C SER A 36 1.70 -13.05 -9.31
N TYR A 37 2.99 -13.32 -9.48
CA TYR A 37 3.86 -13.96 -8.47
C TYR A 37 4.89 -13.00 -7.86
N ALA A 38 4.86 -11.72 -8.24
CA ALA A 38 5.74 -10.72 -7.67
C ALA A 38 5.23 -10.33 -6.27
N PRO A 39 6.10 -9.94 -5.32
CA PRO A 39 5.67 -9.43 -4.01
C PRO A 39 4.65 -8.28 -4.13
N LEU A 40 4.81 -7.42 -5.13
CA LEU A 40 3.91 -6.29 -5.40
C LEU A 40 2.63 -6.68 -6.17
N GLY A 41 2.48 -7.94 -6.57
CA GLY A 41 1.40 -8.41 -7.44
C GLY A 41 0.01 -8.09 -6.92
N ASP A 42 -0.23 -8.32 -5.62
CA ASP A 42 -1.50 -8.03 -4.98
C ASP A 42 -1.80 -6.52 -4.91
N LEU A 43 -0.77 -5.69 -4.70
CA LEU A 43 -0.92 -4.22 -4.72
C LEU A 43 -1.27 -3.74 -6.13
N ILE A 44 -0.56 -4.24 -7.13
CA ILE A 44 -0.81 -3.91 -8.54
C ILE A 44 -2.24 -4.32 -8.94
N ARG A 45 -2.68 -5.53 -8.56
CA ARG A 45 -4.04 -6.01 -8.82
C ARG A 45 -5.11 -5.09 -8.21
N LYS A 46 -4.92 -4.68 -6.95
CA LYS A 46 -5.85 -3.76 -6.24
C LYS A 46 -5.90 -2.39 -6.89
N ALA A 47 -4.76 -1.84 -7.30
CA ALA A 47 -4.71 -0.56 -8.01
C ALA A 47 -5.42 -0.63 -9.37
N LEU A 48 -5.17 -1.69 -10.15
CA LEU A 48 -5.81 -1.90 -11.45
C LEU A 48 -7.32 -2.11 -11.32
N ALA A 49 -7.76 -2.86 -10.31
CA ALA A 49 -9.18 -3.05 -10.01
C ALA A 49 -9.90 -1.73 -9.72
N ALA A 50 -9.35 -0.90 -8.83
CA ALA A 50 -9.92 0.40 -8.50
C ALA A 50 -9.93 1.37 -9.70
N LYS A 51 -8.87 1.34 -10.54
CA LYS A 51 -8.81 2.14 -11.77
C LYS A 51 -9.93 1.78 -12.74
N GLU A 52 -10.24 0.49 -12.89
CA GLU A 52 -11.29 0.02 -13.80
C GLU A 52 -12.70 0.34 -13.25
N SER A 53 -12.93 0.14 -11.95
CA SER A 53 -14.20 0.47 -11.31
C SER A 53 -14.43 1.98 -11.15
N LYS A 54 -13.43 2.83 -11.45
CA LYS A 54 -13.42 4.28 -11.19
C LYS A 54 -13.69 4.61 -9.71
N GLU A 55 -13.30 3.70 -8.82
CA GLU A 55 -13.41 3.88 -7.39
C GLU A 55 -12.12 4.49 -6.82
N ALA A 56 -12.22 5.01 -5.59
CA ALA A 56 -11.05 5.47 -4.87
C ALA A 56 -10.07 4.32 -4.59
N LEU A 57 -8.77 4.61 -4.59
CA LEU A 57 -7.67 3.65 -4.40
C LEU A 57 -7.53 3.11 -2.95
N VAL A 58 -8.61 3.14 -2.18
CA VAL A 58 -8.61 2.89 -0.72
C VAL A 58 -7.86 1.61 -0.33
N ALA A 59 -8.18 0.49 -0.99
CA ALA A 59 -7.56 -0.79 -0.67
C ALA A 59 -6.06 -0.81 -1.01
N PHE A 60 -5.66 -0.20 -2.13
CA PHE A 60 -4.27 -0.07 -2.53
C PHE A 60 -3.49 0.81 -1.54
N GLU A 61 -4.01 2.00 -1.21
CA GLU A 61 -3.36 2.95 -0.31
C GLU A 61 -3.17 2.37 1.09
N ARG A 62 -4.20 1.70 1.63
CA ARG A 62 -4.12 1.01 2.92
C ARG A 62 -3.03 -0.05 2.92
N ASP A 63 -3.02 -0.91 1.91
CA ASP A 63 -2.09 -2.04 1.88
C ASP A 63 -0.65 -1.60 1.59
N ALA A 64 -0.45 -0.61 0.73
CA ALA A 64 0.84 0.00 0.49
C ALA A 64 1.39 0.67 1.76
N SER A 65 0.54 1.41 2.48
CA SER A 65 0.92 2.03 3.76
C SER A 65 1.23 1.02 4.87
N SER A 66 0.62 -0.17 4.80
CA SER A 66 0.84 -1.25 5.77
C SER A 66 1.97 -2.20 5.38
N TRP A 67 2.60 -2.00 4.21
CA TRP A 67 3.56 -2.94 3.62
C TRP A 67 4.76 -3.21 4.52
N GLY A 68 5.36 -2.17 5.11
CA GLY A 68 6.53 -2.33 5.98
C GLY A 68 6.23 -3.18 7.21
N LEU A 69 5.04 -3.01 7.80
CA LEU A 69 4.61 -3.76 8.98
C LEU A 69 4.28 -5.21 8.61
N LYS A 70 3.54 -5.45 7.52
CA LYS A 70 3.26 -6.79 6.98
C LYS A 70 4.55 -7.54 6.63
N SER A 71 5.54 -6.86 6.05
CA SER A 71 6.82 -7.46 5.67
C SER A 71 7.66 -7.91 6.87
N LEU A 72 7.43 -7.33 8.06
CA LEU A 72 8.13 -7.65 9.30
C LEU A 72 7.27 -8.47 10.28
N GLU A 73 6.07 -8.87 9.88
CA GLU A 73 5.12 -9.58 10.76
C GLU A 73 5.68 -10.91 11.25
N SER A 74 6.36 -11.67 10.38
CA SER A 74 7.03 -12.93 10.74
C SER A 74 8.15 -12.75 11.78
N LYS A 75 8.63 -11.53 11.95
CA LYS A 75 9.71 -11.17 12.88
C LYS A 75 9.21 -10.42 14.11
N ARG A 76 7.90 -10.40 14.35
CA ARG A 76 7.27 -9.66 15.46
C ARG A 76 7.86 -9.96 16.83
N TYR A 77 8.36 -11.18 17.03
CA TYR A 77 8.92 -11.65 18.30
C TYR A 77 10.46 -11.63 18.35
N GLU A 78 11.12 -11.14 17.30
CA GLU A 78 12.56 -10.90 17.36
C GLU A 78 12.83 -9.75 18.33
N SER A 79 13.52 -10.03 19.44
CA SER A 79 13.80 -9.10 20.53
C SER A 79 15.19 -8.47 20.47
N GLU A 80 15.99 -8.81 19.47
CA GLU A 80 17.39 -8.40 19.37
C GLU A 80 17.61 -7.34 18.30
N GLY A 81 18.66 -6.53 18.50
CA GLY A 81 19.09 -5.51 17.56
C GLY A 81 18.10 -4.34 17.42
N ILE A 82 18.08 -3.74 16.23
CA ILE A 82 17.28 -2.53 15.93
C ILE A 82 15.80 -2.85 15.64
N LEU A 83 15.48 -4.12 15.38
CA LEU A 83 14.17 -4.51 14.87
C LEU A 83 13.01 -4.24 15.85
N PRO A 84 13.13 -4.47 17.18
CA PRO A 84 12.08 -4.10 18.13
C PRO A 84 11.71 -2.61 18.05
N PHE A 85 12.71 -1.75 17.87
CA PHE A 85 12.50 -0.31 17.74
C PHE A 85 11.79 0.04 16.42
N VAL A 86 12.21 -0.57 15.30
CA VAL A 86 11.55 -0.37 14.01
C VAL A 86 10.09 -0.83 14.05
N LEU A 87 9.83 -2.01 14.61
CA LEU A 87 8.47 -2.53 14.79
C LEU A 87 7.64 -1.59 15.65
N TYR A 88 8.16 -1.16 16.82
CA TYR A 88 7.49 -0.18 17.68
C TYR A 88 7.12 1.09 16.91
N TYR A 89 8.07 1.67 16.17
CA TYR A 89 7.82 2.88 15.38
C TYR A 89 6.72 2.66 14.33
N LEU A 90 6.77 1.55 13.59
CA LEU A 90 5.78 1.24 12.56
C LEU A 90 4.38 1.04 13.15
N TYR A 91 4.26 0.29 14.24
CA TYR A 91 2.97 0.12 14.93
C TYR A 91 2.43 1.44 15.47
N LYS A 92 3.27 2.25 16.13
CA LYS A 92 2.85 3.56 16.65
C LYS A 92 2.43 4.52 15.55
N SER A 93 3.13 4.52 14.42
CA SER A 93 2.75 5.32 13.26
C SER A 93 1.39 4.88 12.70
N ALA A 94 1.14 3.58 12.59
CA ALA A 94 -0.13 3.04 12.13
C ALA A 94 -1.29 3.40 13.09
N GLU A 95 -1.08 3.31 14.40
CA GLU A 95 -2.09 3.71 15.40
C GLU A 95 -2.47 5.19 15.29
N ILE A 96 -1.47 6.08 15.20
CA ILE A 96 -1.69 7.52 15.05
C ILE A 96 -2.45 7.81 13.75
N ASP A 97 -2.08 7.17 12.66
CA ASP A 97 -2.76 7.35 11.37
C ASP A 97 -4.20 6.83 11.40
N ASN A 98 -4.47 5.72 12.09
CA ASN A 98 -5.83 5.22 12.27
C ASN A 98 -6.72 6.19 13.05
N VAL A 99 -6.18 6.83 14.10
CA VAL A 99 -6.88 7.91 14.82
C VAL A 99 -7.18 9.08 13.88
N ARG A 100 -6.22 9.49 13.04
CA ARG A 100 -6.44 10.56 12.05
C ARG A 100 -7.51 10.19 11.03
N VAL A 101 -7.49 8.96 10.50
CA VAL A 101 -8.51 8.45 9.57
C VAL A 101 -9.90 8.48 10.21
N LEU A 102 -10.01 8.05 11.48
CA LEU A 102 -11.25 8.11 12.24
C LEU A 102 -11.77 9.55 12.36
N LEU A 103 -10.93 10.48 12.81
CA LEU A 103 -11.31 11.88 13.01
C LEU A 103 -11.68 12.56 11.69
N ALA A 104 -10.88 12.38 10.64
CA ALA A 104 -11.13 12.94 9.32
C ALA A 104 -12.43 12.38 8.72
N GLY A 105 -12.63 11.07 8.82
CA GLY A 105 -13.85 10.42 8.33
C GLY A 105 -15.10 10.88 9.08
N LYS A 106 -15.03 10.99 10.41
CA LYS A 106 -16.13 11.54 11.21
C LYS A 106 -16.45 12.97 10.85
N ARG A 107 -15.44 13.82 10.68
CA ARG A 107 -15.60 15.21 10.24
C ARG A 107 -16.22 15.31 8.85
N ALA A 108 -15.89 14.39 7.95
CA ALA A 108 -16.43 14.33 6.59
C ALA A 108 -17.83 13.68 6.50
N GLY A 109 -18.40 13.21 7.60
CA GLY A 109 -19.68 12.50 7.60
C GLY A 109 -19.62 11.11 6.94
N ALA A 110 -18.44 10.52 6.81
CA ALA A 110 -18.29 9.17 6.27
C ALA A 110 -18.92 8.13 7.19
N ASP A 111 -19.53 7.10 6.61
CA ASP A 111 -20.07 5.99 7.36
C ASP A 111 -18.96 5.13 7.99
N ARG A 112 -19.37 4.26 8.91
CA ARG A 112 -18.45 3.42 9.68
C ARG A 112 -17.60 2.51 8.80
N ASP A 113 -18.18 1.93 7.75
CA ASP A 113 -17.51 0.92 6.94
C ASP A 113 -16.48 1.55 6.01
N ASN A 114 -16.80 2.73 5.46
CA ASN A 114 -15.84 3.55 4.73
C ASN A 114 -14.64 3.97 5.60
N ILE A 115 -14.87 4.35 6.86
CA ILE A 115 -13.78 4.69 7.78
C ILE A 115 -12.92 3.46 8.07
N LYS A 116 -13.55 2.33 8.43
CA LYS A 116 -12.84 1.09 8.75
C LYS A 116 -12.03 0.55 7.58
N ALA A 117 -12.54 0.66 6.35
CA ALA A 117 -11.85 0.19 5.15
C ALA A 117 -10.47 0.83 4.95
N ARG A 118 -10.22 1.99 5.56
CA ARG A 118 -8.97 2.78 5.47
C ARG A 118 -8.01 2.53 6.63
N PHE A 119 -8.40 1.77 7.66
CA PHE A 119 -7.55 1.50 8.81
C PHE A 119 -6.36 0.62 8.39
N LYS A 120 -5.17 1.01 8.83
CA LYS A 120 -3.92 0.26 8.71
C LYS A 120 -3.86 -0.84 9.78
N VAL A 121 -3.07 -1.88 9.49
CA VAL A 121 -2.78 -2.99 10.43
C VAL A 121 -2.14 -2.43 11.70
N GLY A 122 -2.61 -2.86 12.86
CA GLY A 122 -2.19 -2.39 14.18
C GLY A 122 -1.73 -3.54 15.08
N TYR A 123 -1.50 -3.26 16.37
CA TYR A 123 -1.19 -4.33 17.34
C TYR A 123 -2.37 -5.31 17.43
N GLY A 124 -2.23 -6.50 16.84
CA GLY A 124 -3.20 -7.60 16.97
C GLY A 124 -4.42 -7.54 16.06
N PHE A 125 -4.43 -6.68 15.03
CA PHE A 125 -5.50 -6.58 14.02
C PHE A 125 -4.94 -6.30 12.62
#